data_AF-A0A222FHU2-F1
#
_entry.id   AF-A0A222FHU2-F1
#
_cell.length_a   1.000
_cell.length_b   1.000
_cell.length_c   1.000
_cell.angle_alpha   90.00
_cell.angle_beta   90.00
_cell.angle_gamma   90.00
#
_symmetry.space_group_name_H-M   'P 1'
#
loop_
_entity.id
_entity.type
_entity.pdbx_description
1 polymer ?
#
loop_
_entity_poly.entity_id
_entity_poly.type
_entity_poly.pdbx_seq_one_letter_code
_entity_poly.pdbx_strand_id
1 'polypeptide(L)'
;MPMLLQLSKVFQAIAIAITALVSAQTLGVGFWSMVSLAVALLLILSVFWPILHWPAIWAGRVIGLLALLALALLLLAGTAGGAFHFSDSSQIMASGLFFMFGFSILLWLFAPLSAGSEEQS
;
A
#
# COMPACT_ATOMS: atom_id res chain seq x y z
N MET A 1 0.23 10.82 19.16
CA MET A 1 -0.45 10.17 18.02
C MET A 1 0.09 10.52 16.62
N PRO A 2 0.63 11.72 16.29
CA PRO A 2 1.01 12.02 14.89
C PRO A 2 2.21 11.20 14.40
N MET A 3 3.13 10.85 15.31
CA MET A 3 4.34 10.09 14.98
C MET A 3 4.03 8.67 14.45
N LEU A 4 2.97 8.02 14.95
CA LEU A 4 2.57 6.67 14.52
C LEU A 4 1.98 6.68 13.09
N LEU A 5 1.22 7.74 12.75
CA LEU A 5 0.65 7.95 11.42
C LEU A 5 1.72 8.29 10.38
N GLN A 6 2.72 9.10 10.75
CA GLN A 6 3.85 9.37 9.87
C GLN A 6 4.65 8.09 9.60
N LEU A 7 4.88 7.28 10.64
CA LEU A 7 5.60 6.02 10.53
C LEU A 7 4.88 5.02 9.61
N SER A 8 3.55 4.89 9.75
CA SER A 8 2.78 3.98 8.89
C SER A 8 2.77 4.41 7.42
N LYS A 9 2.72 5.72 7.12
CA LYS A 9 2.86 6.24 5.75
C LYS A 9 4.21 5.88 5.13
N VAL A 10 5.29 6.00 5.90
CA VAL A 10 6.65 5.66 5.44
C VAL A 10 6.77 4.16 5.18
N PHE A 11 6.32 3.31 6.11
CA PHE A 11 6.33 1.86 5.89
C PHE A 11 5.47 1.44 4.70
N GLN A 12 4.29 2.03 4.53
CA GLN A 12 3.45 1.76 3.37
C GLN A 12 4.12 2.20 2.06
N ALA A 13 4.76 3.38 2.03
CA ALA A 13 5.48 3.84 0.85
C ALA A 13 6.62 2.89 0.47
N ILE A 14 7.37 2.37 1.45
CA ILE A 14 8.43 1.38 1.23
C ILE A 14 7.84 0.08 0.68
N ALA A 15 6.74 -0.42 1.27
CA ALA A 15 6.07 -1.63 0.79
C ALA A 15 5.57 -1.48 -0.65
N ILE A 16 5.01 -0.31 -0.99
CA ILE A 16 4.57 0.01 -2.36
C ILE A 16 5.77 0.04 -3.31
N ALA A 17 6.88 0.68 -2.93
CA ALA A 17 8.07 0.75 -3.77
C ALA A 17 8.66 -0.63 -4.04
N ILE A 18 8.80 -1.48 -3.02
CA ILE A 18 9.31 -2.85 -3.18
C ILE A 18 8.37 -3.66 -4.08
N THR A 19 7.06 -3.60 -3.82
CA THR A 19 6.07 -4.36 -4.60
C THR A 19 6.01 -3.88 -6.05
N ALA A 20 6.13 -2.58 -6.29
CA ALA A 20 6.18 -2.00 -7.64
C ALA A 20 7.45 -2.40 -8.40
N LEU A 21 8.60 -2.48 -7.73
CA LEU A 21 9.86 -2.95 -8.32
C LEU A 21 9.79 -4.45 -8.68
N VAL A 22 9.28 -5.28 -7.78
CA VAL A 22 9.09 -6.72 -8.05
C VAL A 22 8.12 -6.93 -9.21
N SER A 23 6.99 -6.21 -9.22
CA SER A 23 6.02 -6.25 -10.31
C SER A 23 6.63 -5.79 -11.64
N ALA A 24 7.46 -4.74 -11.62
CA ALA A 24 8.13 -4.25 -12.81
C ALA A 24 9.14 -5.26 -13.40
N GLN A 25 9.79 -6.07 -12.55
CA GLN A 25 10.71 -7.12 -13.00
C GLN A 25 10.00 -8.35 -13.57
N THR A 26 8.81 -8.69 -13.08
CA THR A 26 8.10 -9.91 -13.46
C THR A 26 7.13 -9.71 -14.61
N LEU A 27 6.45 -8.56 -14.66
CA LEU A 27 5.39 -8.24 -15.61
C LEU A 27 5.78 -7.08 -16.55
N GLY A 28 6.95 -6.46 -16.35
CA GLY A 28 7.39 -5.26 -17.05
C GLY A 28 6.89 -3.97 -16.40
N VAL A 29 7.44 -2.82 -16.83
CA VAL A 29 7.03 -1.49 -16.33
C VAL A 29 5.65 -1.14 -16.90
N GLY A 30 4.61 -1.55 -16.18
CA GLY A 30 3.22 -1.22 -16.51
C GLY A 30 2.76 0.12 -15.93
N PHE A 31 1.65 0.64 -16.46
CA PHE A 31 0.96 1.82 -15.92
C PHE A 31 0.70 1.70 -14.41
N TRP A 32 0.31 0.51 -13.93
CA TRP A 32 0.07 0.25 -12.51
C TRP A 32 1.31 0.35 -11.63
N SER A 33 2.48 -0.01 -12.14
CA SER A 33 3.75 0.16 -11.41
C SER A 33 4.09 1.64 -11.27
N MET A 34 3.86 2.46 -12.31
CA MET A 34 4.06 3.91 -12.25
C MET A 34 3.08 4.59 -11.28
N VAL A 35 1.79 4.25 -11.33
CA VAL A 35 0.78 4.80 -10.42
C VAL A 35 1.09 4.46 -8.97
N SER A 36 1.46 3.20 -8.70
CA SER A 36 1.89 2.75 -7.37
C SER A 36 3.07 3.60 -6.86
N LEU A 37 4.08 3.81 -7.70
CA LEU A 37 5.28 4.56 -7.35
C LEU A 37 4.97 6.06 -7.11
N ALA A 38 4.06 6.64 -7.89
CA ALA A 38 3.57 8.00 -7.67
C ALA A 38 2.87 8.15 -6.31
N VAL A 39 2.06 7.16 -5.90
CA VAL A 39 1.41 7.18 -4.58
C VAL A 39 2.41 6.99 -3.45
N ALA A 40 3.42 6.13 -3.61
CA ALA A 40 4.50 5.99 -2.63
C ALA A 40 5.22 7.34 -2.42
N LEU A 41 5.50 8.05 -3.51
CA LEU A 41 6.12 9.37 -3.46
C LEU A 41 5.21 10.40 -2.79
N LEU A 42 3.91 10.36 -3.07
CA LEU A 42 2.90 11.22 -2.43
C LEU A 42 2.79 10.97 -0.91
N LEU A 43 2.88 9.71 -0.47
CA LEU A 43 2.90 9.34 0.96
C LEU A 43 4.14 9.89 1.67
N ILE A 44 5.31 9.82 1.04
CA ILE A 44 6.56 10.38 1.56
C ILE A 44 6.46 11.91 1.61
N LEU A 45 5.95 12.54 0.55
CA LEU A 45 5.83 13.99 0.46
C LEU A 45 4.83 14.54 1.50
N SER A 46 3.80 13.77 1.84
CA SER A 46 2.87 14.09 2.93
C SER A 46 3.51 14.14 4.31
N VAL A 47 4.71 13.59 4.50
CA VAL A 47 5.44 13.73 5.78
C VAL A 47 6.00 15.15 5.94
N PHE A 48 6.41 15.78 4.84
CA PHE A 48 6.98 17.12 4.84
C PHE A 48 5.92 18.22 4.69
N TRP A 49 4.85 17.96 3.95
CA TRP A 49 3.76 18.92 3.74
C TRP A 49 2.45 18.49 4.43
N PRO A 50 1.99 19.21 5.47
CA PRO A 50 0.74 18.90 6.17
C PRO A 50 -0.49 19.09 5.26
N ILE A 51 -0.41 19.94 4.24
CA ILE A 51 -1.53 20.15 3.29
C ILE A 51 -1.81 18.91 2.41
N LEU A 52 -0.83 18.02 2.25
CA LEU A 52 -0.98 16.75 1.53
C LEU A 52 -1.50 15.61 2.43
N HIS A 53 -1.75 15.87 3.71
CA HIS A 53 -2.09 14.83 4.68
C HIS A 53 -3.37 14.06 4.31
N TRP A 54 -4.44 14.79 4.00
CA TRP A 54 -5.72 14.22 3.60
C TRP A 54 -5.68 13.44 2.29
N PRO A 55 -5.16 13.98 1.17
CA PRO A 55 -5.08 13.22 -0.08
C PRO A 55 -4.16 12.00 0.05
N ALA A 56 -3.09 12.08 0.85
CA ALA A 56 -2.21 10.93 1.08
C ALA A 56 -2.87 9.79 1.84
N ILE A 57 -3.71 10.10 2.84
CA ILE A 57 -4.51 9.08 3.52
C ILE A 57 -5.44 8.41 2.52
N TRP A 58 -6.22 9.18 1.75
CA TRP A 58 -7.14 8.61 0.75
C TRP A 58 -6.43 7.74 -0.27
N ALA A 59 -5.31 8.21 -0.83
CA ALA A 59 -4.51 7.44 -1.76
C ALA A 59 -4.00 6.13 -1.14
N GLY A 60 -3.47 6.19 0.09
CA GLY A 60 -3.03 5.01 0.83
C GLY A 60 -4.15 4.00 1.07
N ARG A 61 -5.37 4.48 1.39
CA ARG A 61 -6.56 3.64 1.59
C ARG A 61 -7.00 2.92 0.31
N VAL A 62 -7.05 3.64 -0.81
CA VAL A 62 -7.43 3.08 -2.11
C VAL A 62 -6.41 2.05 -2.56
N ILE A 63 -5.12 2.34 -2.39
CA ILE A 63 -4.05 1.39 -2.69
C ILE A 63 -4.14 0.13 -1.82
N GLY A 64 -4.46 0.25 -0.53
CA GLY A 64 -4.65 -0.92 0.32
C GLY A 64 -5.79 -1.82 -0.15
N LEU A 65 -6.92 -1.22 -0.55
CA LEU A 65 -8.05 -1.97 -1.12
C LEU A 65 -7.67 -2.68 -2.43
N LEU A 66 -6.94 -1.97 -3.31
CA LEU A 66 -6.42 -2.56 -4.54
C LEU A 66 -5.44 -3.69 -4.26
N ALA A 67 -4.60 -3.57 -3.23
CA ALA A 67 -3.66 -4.61 -2.83
C ALA A 67 -4.39 -5.86 -2.32
N LEU A 68 -5.45 -5.70 -1.54
CA LEU A 68 -6.29 -6.81 -1.10
C LEU A 68 -6.99 -7.48 -2.29
N LEU A 69 -7.53 -6.70 -3.22
CA LEU A 69 -8.15 -7.23 -4.44
C LEU A 69 -7.13 -8.01 -5.28
N ALA A 70 -5.93 -7.45 -5.46
CA ALA A 70 -4.84 -8.11 -6.19
C ALA A 70 -4.40 -9.40 -5.50
N LEU A 71 -4.32 -9.42 -4.17
CA LEU A 71 -3.98 -10.62 -3.40
C LEU A 71 -5.08 -11.68 -3.53
N ALA A 72 -6.35 -11.29 -3.45
CA ALA A 72 -7.48 -12.20 -3.67
C ALA A 72 -7.47 -12.79 -5.08
N LEU A 73 -7.20 -11.97 -6.10
CA LEU A 73 -7.04 -12.44 -7.47
C LEU A 73 -5.83 -13.36 -7.63
N LEU A 74 -4.71 -13.07 -6.98
CA LEU A 74 -3.50 -13.90 -7.01
C LEU A 74 -3.75 -15.27 -6.36
N LEU A 75 -4.45 -15.30 -5.22
CA LEU A 75 -4.86 -16.54 -4.56
C LEU A 75 -5.86 -17.31 -5.42
N LEU A 76 -6.84 -16.63 -6.00
CA LEU A 76 -7.82 -17.26 -6.90
C LEU A 76 -7.13 -17.86 -8.12
N ALA A 77 -6.18 -17.14 -8.74
CA ALA A 77 -5.36 -17.63 -9.85
C ALA A 77 -4.54 -18.86 -9.44
N GLY A 78 -3.94 -18.87 -8.25
CA GLY A 78 -3.24 -20.03 -7.70
C GLY A 78 -4.15 -21.25 -7.51
N THR A 79 -5.39 -21.05 -7.05
CA THR A 79 -6.36 -22.14 -6.88
C THR A 79 -6.94 -22.64 -8.21
N ALA A 80 -7.20 -21.75 -9.17
CA ALA A 80 -7.78 -22.07 -10.48
C ALA A 80 -6.76 -22.70 -11.44
N GLY A 81 -5.47 -22.35 -11.31
CA GLY A 81 -4.40 -22.90 -12.14
C GLY A 81 -3.96 -24.32 -11.76
N GLY A 82 -4.51 -24.92 -10.70
CA GLY A 82 -4.19 -26.29 -10.25
C GLY A 82 -2.76 -26.47 -9.73
N ALA A 83 -1.92 -25.44 -9.79
CA ALA A 83 -0.54 -25.45 -9.33
C ALA A 83 -0.48 -24.88 -7.91
N PHE A 84 -0.56 -25.76 -6.91
CA PHE A 84 -0.17 -25.43 -5.53
C PHE A 84 1.33 -25.14 -5.37
N HIS A 85 2.10 -25.10 -6.46
CA HIS A 85 3.43 -24.51 -6.50
C HIS A 85 3.32 -23.04 -6.92
N PHE A 86 3.17 -22.15 -5.94
CA PHE A 86 3.52 -20.76 -6.14
C PHE A 86 5.02 -20.67 -6.43
N SER A 87 5.39 -20.15 -7.60
CA SER A 87 6.78 -19.77 -7.88
C SER A 87 7.29 -18.80 -6.79
N ASP A 88 8.59 -18.82 -6.51
CA ASP A 88 9.20 -17.94 -5.49
C ASP A 88 8.82 -16.46 -5.71
N SER A 89 8.74 -16.04 -6.97
CA SER A 89 8.33 -14.70 -7.36
C SER A 89 6.90 -14.35 -6.91
N SER A 90 5.95 -15.27 -7.07
CA SER A 90 4.56 -15.07 -6.65
C SER A 90 4.38 -15.08 -5.13
N GLN A 91 5.22 -15.81 -4.39
CA GLN A 91 5.22 -15.76 -2.92
C GLN A 91 5.71 -14.41 -2.41
N ILE A 92 6.80 -13.89 -3.01
CA ILE A 92 7.32 -12.56 -2.70
C ILE A 92 6.24 -11.50 -2.98
N MET A 93 5.58 -11.58 -4.14
CA MET A 93 4.49 -10.66 -4.50
C MET A 93 3.32 -10.73 -3.52
N ALA A 94 2.88 -11.93 -3.13
CA ALA A 94 1.81 -12.11 -2.14
C ALA A 94 2.18 -11.50 -0.78
N SER A 95 3.42 -11.71 -0.31
CA SER A 95 3.89 -11.13 0.95
C SER A 95 3.94 -9.60 0.90
N GLY A 96 4.42 -9.02 -0.21
CA GLY A 96 4.43 -7.57 -0.43
C GLY A 96 3.02 -6.98 -0.37
N LEU A 97 2.06 -7.60 -1.08
CA LEU A 97 0.65 -7.20 -1.07
C LEU A 97 0.02 -7.31 0.33
N PHE A 98 0.34 -8.38 1.07
CA PHE A 98 -0.15 -8.58 2.43
C PHE A 98 0.35 -7.47 3.38
N PHE A 99 1.64 -7.14 3.34
CA PHE A 99 2.19 -6.03 4.13
C PHE A 99 1.58 -4.69 3.71
N MET A 100 1.43 -4.43 2.41
CA MET A 100 0.81 -3.21 1.89
C MET A 100 -0.60 -3.00 2.43
N PHE A 101 -1.41 -4.07 2.44
CA PHE A 101 -2.74 -4.05 3.01
C PHE A 101 -2.71 -3.85 4.54
N GLY A 102 -1.83 -4.56 5.25
CA GLY A 102 -1.66 -4.43 6.70
C GLY A 102 -1.34 -3.00 7.13
N PHE A 103 -0.40 -2.34 6.45
CA PHE A 103 -0.08 -0.92 6.74
C PHE A 103 -1.21 0.03 6.35
N SER A 104 -1.96 -0.27 5.29
CA SER A 104 -3.15 0.51 4.93
C SER A 104 -4.27 0.40 5.97
N ILE A 105 -4.44 -0.74 6.65
CA ILE A 105 -5.41 -0.87 7.74
C ILE A 105 -5.05 0.05 8.90
N LEU A 106 -3.76 0.20 9.21
CA LEU A 106 -3.30 1.13 10.25
C LEU A 106 -3.68 2.58 9.88
N LEU A 107 -3.55 2.97 8.61
CA LEU A 107 -4.06 4.28 8.16
C LEU A 107 -5.58 4.40 8.30
N TRP A 108 -6.34 3.35 8.02
CA TRP A 108 -7.79 3.34 8.23
C TRP A 108 -8.18 3.55 9.68
N LEU A 109 -7.51 2.85 10.61
CA LEU A 109 -7.82 2.86 12.03
C LEU A 109 -7.39 4.16 12.72
N PHE A 110 -6.21 4.69 12.38
CA PHE A 110 -5.64 5.84 13.10
C PHE A 110 -5.91 7.21 12.47
N ALA A 111 -6.24 7.29 11.18
CA ALA A 111 -6.60 8.56 10.55
C ALA A 111 -7.81 9.29 11.18
N PRO A 112 -8.96 8.62 11.47
CA PRO A 112 -10.11 9.31 12.06
C PRO A 112 -9.83 9.83 13.49
N LEU A 113 -8.94 9.19 14.24
CA LEU A 113 -8.54 9.63 15.58
C LEU A 113 -7.74 10.94 15.55
N SER A 114 -6.99 11.20 14.47
CA SER A 114 -6.26 12.46 14.31
C SER A 114 -7.15 13.64 13.94
N ALA A 115 -8.27 13.40 13.25
CA ALA A 115 -9.21 14.46 12.88
C ALA A 115 -10.02 14.97 14.09
N GLY A 116 -10.36 14.08 15.04
CA GLY A 116 -11.11 14.46 16.24
C GLY A 116 -10.34 15.32 17.25
N SER A 117 -9.00 15.38 17.19
CA SER A 117 -8.21 16.23 18.10
C SER A 117 -8.09 17.68 17.65
N GLU A 118 -8.34 17.98 16.37
CA GLU A 118 -8.30 19.36 15.85
C GLU A 118 -9.63 20.11 16.08
N GLU A 119 -10.74 19.40 16.32
CA GLU A 119 -12.06 20.00 16.57
C GLU A 119 -12.26 20.47 18.03
N GLN A 120 -11.28 20.24 18.91
CA GLN A 120 -11.31 20.66 20.32
C GLN A 120 -10.29 21.76 20.68
N SER A 121 -9.62 22.38 19.71
CA SER A 121 -8.67 23.48 19.94
C SER A 121 -9.14 24.81 19.38
#